data_AF-A0A9E3X5U9-F1
#
_entry.id   AF-A0A9E3X5U9-F1
#
_cell.length_a   1.000
_cell.length_b   1.000
_cell.length_c   1.000
_cell.angle_alpha   90.00
_cell.angle_beta   90.00
_cell.angle_gamma   90.00
#
_symmetry.space_group_name_H-M   'P 1'
#
loop_
_entity.id
_entity.type
_entity.pdbx_description
1 polymer ?
#
loop_
_entity_poly.entity_id
_entity_poly.type
_entity_poly.pdbx_seq_one_letter_code
_entity_poly.pdbx_strand_id
1 'polypeptide(L)'
;MKLGRFFLVALENMARHKLRTALTLLGLIVGITSVLLMTGIGRGFEQMMQEGLANLLPTKLTIRQGFDPAGGSTALLTMRDADLLARITGKANLAAVAPFKEIYGLSVRGFDPEQ
;
A
#
# COMPACT_ATOMS: atom_id res chain seq x y z
N MET A 1 30.64 -44.57 12.09
CA MET A 1 29.38 -44.19 12.80
C MET A 1 29.69 -43.58 14.17
N LYS A 2 30.34 -42.41 14.22
CA LYS A 2 30.78 -41.78 15.49
C LYS A 2 29.97 -40.52 15.86
N LEU A 3 29.48 -39.76 14.86
CA LEU A 3 28.69 -38.53 15.06
C LEU A 3 27.39 -38.75 15.83
N GLY A 4 26.62 -39.80 15.52
CA GLY A 4 25.34 -40.06 16.19
C GLY A 4 25.50 -40.29 17.71
N ARG A 5 26.62 -40.90 18.12
CA ARG A 5 26.91 -41.16 19.53
C ARG A 5 27.30 -39.87 20.28
N PHE A 6 28.03 -38.97 19.64
CA PHE A 6 28.33 -37.65 20.22
C PHE A 6 27.09 -36.78 20.37
N PHE A 7 26.17 -36.80 19.39
CA PHE A 7 24.91 -36.08 19.48
C PHE A 7 24.02 -36.58 20.63
N LEU A 8 23.95 -37.90 20.81
CA LEU A 8 23.19 -38.51 21.90
C LEU A 8 23.76 -38.15 23.28
N VAL A 9 25.10 -38.19 23.43
CA VAL A 9 25.79 -37.80 24.67
C VAL A 9 25.60 -36.31 24.97
N ALA A 10 25.60 -35.44 23.96
CA ALA A 10 25.35 -34.01 24.14
C ALA A 10 23.92 -33.74 24.65
N LEU A 11 22.92 -34.38 24.06
CA LEU A 11 21.52 -34.31 24.51
C LEU A 11 21.35 -34.77 25.96
N GLU A 12 22.01 -35.87 26.33
CA GLU A 12 21.96 -36.40 27.70
C GLU A 12 22.59 -35.41 28.71
N ASN A 13 23.71 -34.77 28.35
CA ASN A 13 24.34 -33.76 29.18
C ASN A 13 23.51 -32.48 29.29
N MET A 14 22.87 -32.03 28.21
CA MET A 14 21.95 -30.90 28.24
C MET A 14 20.72 -31.17 29.12
N ALA A 15 20.20 -32.41 29.08
CA ALA A 15 19.08 -32.84 29.92
C ALA A 15 19.44 -32.94 31.42
N ARG A 16 20.72 -33.15 31.75
CA ARG A 16 21.24 -33.17 33.12
C ARG A 16 21.30 -31.76 33.75
N HIS A 17 21.41 -30.71 32.93
CA HIS A 17 21.50 -29.31 33.36
C HIS A 17 20.27 -28.48 32.95
N LYS A 18 19.09 -28.95 33.38
CA LYS A 18 17.77 -28.41 32.96
C LYS A 18 17.64 -26.89 33.11
N LEU A 19 18.06 -26.31 34.23
CA LEU A 19 17.88 -24.88 34.49
C LEU A 19 18.75 -24.01 33.57
N ARG A 20 20.03 -24.38 33.40
CA ARG A 20 20.96 -23.68 32.51
C ARG A 20 20.54 -23.80 31.05
N THR A 21 20.16 -25.00 30.61
CA THR A 21 19.69 -25.25 29.24
C THR A 21 18.37 -24.51 28.97
N ALA A 22 17.43 -24.51 29.91
CA ALA A 22 16.16 -23.81 29.75
C ALA A 22 16.34 -22.29 29.67
N LEU A 23 17.15 -21.70 30.55
CA LEU A 23 17.35 -20.25 30.59
C LEU A 23 18.05 -19.71 29.34
N THR A 24 19.03 -20.46 28.82
CA THR A 24 19.76 -20.09 27.59
C THR A 24 18.86 -20.19 26.35
N LEU A 25 18.02 -21.23 26.26
CA LEU A 25 17.04 -21.36 25.18
C LEU A 25 15.98 -20.27 25.26
N LEU A 26 15.48 -19.94 26.45
CA LEU A 26 14.49 -18.88 26.64
C LEU A 26 15.05 -17.52 26.21
N GLY A 27 16.27 -17.19 26.63
CA GLY A 27 16.94 -15.95 26.22
C GLY A 27 17.12 -15.87 24.71
N LEU A 28 17.49 -16.96 24.05
CA LEU A 28 17.62 -17.02 22.60
C LEU A 28 16.28 -16.84 21.88
N ILE A 29 15.21 -17.49 22.35
CA ILE A 29 13.87 -17.36 21.78
C ILE A 29 13.37 -15.91 21.91
N VAL A 30 13.47 -15.31 23.09
CA VAL A 30 13.04 -13.92 23.31
C VAL A 30 13.90 -12.94 22.51
N GLY A 31 15.22 -13.17 22.45
CA GLY A 31 16.14 -12.32 21.69
C GLY A 31 15.83 -12.32 20.19
N ILE A 32 15.70 -13.50 19.59
CA ILE A 32 15.43 -13.62 18.15
C ILE A 32 14.02 -13.12 17.81
N THR A 33 13.02 -13.42 18.66
CA THR A 33 11.64 -12.98 18.40
C THR A 33 11.50 -11.46 18.48
N SER A 34 12.15 -10.79 19.44
CA SER A 34 12.14 -9.32 19.52
C SER A 34 12.67 -8.67 18.25
N VAL A 35 13.80 -9.15 17.73
CA VAL A 35 14.40 -8.61 16.49
C VAL A 35 13.51 -8.91 15.28
N LEU A 36 12.94 -10.11 15.18
CA LEU A 36 12.00 -10.46 14.09
C LEU A 36 10.76 -9.56 14.12
N LEU A 37 10.19 -9.31 15.29
CA LEU A 37 9.00 -8.47 15.44
C LEU A 37 9.29 -7.03 15.04
N MET A 38 10.37 -6.45 15.56
CA MET A 38 10.76 -5.06 15.23
C MET A 38 11.04 -4.90 13.73
N THR A 39 11.73 -5.86 13.11
CA THR A 39 11.99 -5.80 11.66
C THR A 39 10.73 -6.01 10.82
N GLY A 40 9.82 -6.89 11.24
CA GLY A 40 8.52 -7.09 10.60
C GLY A 40 7.66 -5.82 10.66
N ILE A 41 7.54 -5.21 11.84
CA ILE A 41 6.79 -3.96 12.04
C ILE A 41 7.41 -2.82 11.24
N GLY A 42 8.74 -2.66 11.29
CA GLY A 42 9.44 -1.59 10.58
C GLY A 42 9.19 -1.64 9.07
N ARG A 43 9.33 -2.82 8.46
CA ARG A 43 9.08 -3.01 7.02
C ARG A 43 7.61 -2.81 6.65
N GLY A 44 6.68 -3.30 7.45
CA GLY A 44 5.25 -3.10 7.20
C GLY A 44 4.84 -1.63 7.32
N PHE A 45 5.37 -0.92 8.32
CA PHE A 45 5.12 0.52 8.48
C PHE A 45 5.71 1.33 7.34
N GLU A 46 6.92 0.99 6.88
CA GLU A 46 7.55 1.64 5.73
C GLU A 46 6.70 1.48 4.47
N GLN A 47 6.19 0.27 4.19
CA GLN A 47 5.28 0.03 3.06
C GLN A 47 3.99 0.83 3.17
N MET A 48 3.36 0.83 4.35
CA MET A 48 2.12 1.59 4.59
C MET A 48 2.34 3.11 4.40
N MET A 49 3.47 3.63 4.88
CA MET A 49 3.84 5.04 4.68
C MET A 49 4.13 5.33 3.21
N GLN A 50 4.84 4.45 2.49
CA GLN A 50 5.09 4.62 1.05
C GLN A 50 3.78 4.62 0.25
N GLU A 51 2.83 3.74 0.56
CA GLU A 51 1.51 3.72 -0.09
C GLU A 51 0.69 4.97 0.24
N GLY A 52 0.67 5.38 1.51
CA GLY A 52 0.02 6.63 1.93
C GLY A 52 0.61 7.84 1.23
N LEU A 53 1.95 7.95 1.21
CA LEU A 53 2.65 9.02 0.52
C LEU A 53 2.51 8.93 -0.99
N ALA A 54 2.46 7.75 -1.61
CA ALA A 54 2.25 7.62 -3.06
C ALA A 54 0.88 8.17 -3.50
N ASN A 55 -0.10 8.19 -2.60
CA ASN A 55 -1.39 8.85 -2.85
C ASN A 55 -1.34 10.38 -2.63
N LEU A 56 -0.36 10.88 -1.87
CA LEU A 56 -0.18 12.30 -1.56
C LEU A 56 0.86 13.00 -2.46
N LEU A 57 1.83 12.26 -2.97
CA LEU A 57 2.84 12.73 -3.90
C LEU A 57 2.22 12.95 -5.29
N PRO A 58 2.65 13.99 -6.02
CA PRO A 58 2.02 14.48 -7.26
C PRO A 58 2.22 13.57 -8.49
N THR A 59 2.50 12.28 -8.30
CA THR A 59 2.53 11.29 -9.40
C THR A 59 1.17 11.19 -10.11
N LYS A 60 0.09 11.62 -9.45
CA LYS A 60 -1.24 11.77 -10.05
C LYS A 60 -1.64 13.24 -10.10
N LEU A 61 -1.60 13.82 -11.30
CA LEU A 61 -2.13 15.16 -11.56
C LEU A 61 -3.61 15.05 -11.94
N THR A 62 -4.52 15.41 -11.03
CA THR A 62 -5.96 15.42 -11.29
C THR A 62 -6.40 16.78 -11.79
N ILE A 63 -6.84 16.86 -13.05
CA ILE A 63 -7.40 18.07 -13.65
C ILE A 63 -8.93 17.96 -13.56
N ARG A 64 -9.57 18.88 -12.84
CA ARG A 64 -11.02 18.95 -12.71
C ARG A 64 -11.53 20.25 -13.31
N GLN A 65 -12.69 20.20 -13.96
CA GLN A 65 -13.37 21.39 -14.44
C GLN A 65 -13.70 22.31 -13.26
N GLY A 66 -13.42 23.61 -13.40
CA GLY A 66 -13.86 24.61 -12.45
C GLY A 66 -15.40 24.62 -12.39
N PHE A 67 -15.96 24.88 -11.21
CA PHE A 67 -17.38 25.14 -11.05
C PHE A 67 -17.54 26.65 -10.90
N ASP A 68 -18.24 27.29 -11.84
CA ASP A 68 -18.59 28.70 -11.78
C ASP A 68 -20.02 28.84 -11.23
N PRO A 69 -20.21 29.35 -10.01
CA PRO A 69 -21.53 29.55 -9.43
C PRO A 69 -22.41 30.57 -10.18
N ALA A 70 -21.81 31.41 -11.04
CA ALA A 70 -22.50 32.44 -11.80
C ALA A 70 -23.07 31.96 -13.15
N GLY A 71 -22.96 30.66 -13.47
CA GLY A 71 -23.54 30.08 -14.69
C GLY A 71 -22.77 30.42 -15.97
N GLY A 72 -21.54 30.93 -15.86
CA GLY A 72 -20.61 31.04 -16.98
C GLY A 72 -20.20 29.66 -17.47
N SER A 73 -20.07 29.50 -18.80
CA SER A 73 -19.59 28.25 -19.40
C SER A 73 -18.18 27.95 -18.90
N THR A 74 -18.09 27.04 -17.93
CA THR A 74 -16.82 26.47 -17.53
C THR A 74 -16.35 25.56 -18.66
N ALA A 75 -15.09 25.72 -19.07
CA ALA A 75 -14.52 24.91 -20.14
C ALA A 75 -14.77 23.42 -19.86
N LEU A 76 -15.59 22.80 -20.71
CA LEU A 76 -15.94 21.40 -20.58
C LEU A 76 -14.71 20.56 -20.92
N LEU A 77 -14.23 19.77 -19.95
CA LEU A 77 -13.22 18.75 -20.20
C LEU A 77 -13.82 17.72 -21.16
N THR A 78 -13.33 17.71 -22.39
CA THR A 78 -13.80 16.81 -23.44
C THR A 78 -12.83 15.65 -23.62
N MET A 79 -13.30 14.50 -24.12
CA MET A 79 -12.43 13.36 -24.47
C MET A 79 -11.27 13.77 -25.40
N ARG A 80 -11.48 14.80 -26.24
CA ARG A 80 -10.46 15.35 -27.12
C ARG A 80 -9.28 15.98 -26.36
N ASP A 81 -9.52 16.56 -25.18
CA ASP A 81 -8.46 17.11 -24.34
C ASP A 81 -7.63 15.98 -23.71
N ALA A 82 -8.28 14.87 -23.34
CA ALA A 82 -7.59 13.67 -22.86
C ALA A 82 -6.67 13.05 -23.94
N ASP A 83 -7.14 12.99 -25.19
CA ASP A 83 -6.33 12.50 -26.32
C ASP A 83 -5.13 13.42 -26.63
N LEU A 84 -5.31 14.74 -26.52
CA LEU A 84 -4.23 15.71 -26.71
C LEU A 84 -3.17 15.57 -25.61
N LEU A 85 -3.58 15.39 -24.35
CA LEU A 85 -2.67 15.15 -23.23
C LEU A 85 -1.94 13.81 -23.36
N ALA A 86 -2.63 12.76 -23.83
CA ALA A 86 -2.04 11.44 -24.09
C ALA A 86 -0.96 11.46 -25.19
N ARG A 87 -1.06 12.38 -26.16
CA ARG A 87 -0.05 12.55 -27.22
C ARG A 87 1.22 13.27 -26.74
N ILE A 88 1.11 14.06 -25.67
CA ILE A 88 2.24 14.81 -25.08
C ILE A 88 3.02 13.94 -24.08
N THR A 89 2.46 12.80 -23.69
CA THR A 89 2.98 11.84 -22.69
C THR A 89 4.44 11.41 -22.91
N GLY A 90 4.97 11.47 -24.14
CA GLY A 90 6.38 11.14 -24.43
C GLY A 90 7.44 12.22 -24.16
N LYS A 91 7.07 13.50 -23.90
CA LYS A 91 8.05 14.61 -23.77
C LYS A 91 8.21 15.19 -22.36
N ALA A 92 7.31 14.89 -21.43
CA ALA A 92 7.29 15.53 -20.12
C ALA A 92 6.78 14.60 -19.01
N ASN A 93 7.53 13.55 -18.64
CA ASN A 93 7.35 12.75 -17.42
C ASN A 93 5.92 12.27 -17.07
N LEU A 94 5.04 12.17 -18.07
CA LEU A 94 3.67 11.68 -17.93
C LEU A 94 3.70 10.20 -18.32
N ALA A 95 3.18 9.31 -17.47
CA ALA A 95 3.18 7.88 -17.76
C ALA A 95 1.86 7.41 -18.38
N ALA A 96 0.73 7.99 -17.97
CA ALA A 96 -0.60 7.64 -18.46
C ALA A 96 -1.60 8.78 -18.19
N VAL A 97 -2.62 8.89 -19.03
CA VAL A 97 -3.77 9.78 -18.86
C VAL A 97 -5.02 8.92 -18.82
N ALA A 98 -5.88 9.11 -17.80
CA ALA A 98 -7.13 8.37 -17.64
C ALA A 98 -8.31 9.34 -17.46
N PRO A 99 -9.20 9.49 -18.46
CA PRO A 99 -10.39 10.31 -18.33
C PRO A 99 -11.46 9.58 -17.49
N PHE A 100 -12.06 10.27 -16.52
CA PHE A 100 -13.18 9.76 -15.75
C PHE A 100 -14.27 10.83 -15.60
N LYS A 101 -15.54 10.41 -15.63
CA LYS A 101 -16.70 11.29 -15.44
C LYS A 101 -17.45 10.83 -14.19
N GLU A 102 -17.42 11.66 -13.15
CA GLU A 102 -18.16 11.40 -11.92
C GLU A 102 -19.47 12.19 -11.95
N ILE A 103 -20.60 11.47 -12.04
CA ILE A 103 -21.94 12.08 -12.10
C ILE A 103 -22.48 12.17 -10.67
N TYR A 104 -22.41 13.36 -10.07
CA TYR A 104 -23.04 13.63 -8.78
C TYR A 104 -24.51 14.02 -9.00
N GLY A 105 -25.43 13.13 -8.65
CA GLY A 105 -26.87 13.36 -8.70
C GLY A 105 -27.53 12.73 -9.92
N LEU A 106 -28.08 11.52 -9.74
CA LEU A 106 -29.17 11.04 -10.57
C LEU A 106 -30.45 11.63 -9.98
N SER A 107 -30.79 12.88 -10.30
CA SER A 107 -32.17 13.33 -10.14
C SER A 107 -32.99 12.62 -11.21
N VAL A 108 -33.46 11.42 -10.88
CA VAL A 108 -34.61 10.83 -11.56
C VAL A 108 -35.75 11.78 -11.23
N ARG A 109 -35.94 12.79 -12.07
CA ARG A 109 -37.16 13.59 -12.07
C ARG A 109 -38.26 12.57 -12.34
N GLY A 110 -38.97 12.21 -11.28
CA GLY A 110 -40.10 11.30 -11.35
C GLY A 110 -40.95 11.70 -12.54
N PHE A 111 -41.17 10.73 -13.42
CA PHE A 111 -42.18 10.80 -14.46
C PHE A 111 -43.48 11.21 -13.79
N ASP A 112 -43.95 12.42 -14.11
CA ASP A 112 -45.26 12.93 -13.73
C ASP A 112 -46.28 12.23 -14.65
N PRO A 113 -47.19 11.38 -14.15
CA PRO A 113 -48.11 10.63 -15.00
C PRO A 113 -49.35 11.44 -15.42
N GLU A 114 -49.36 12.78 -15.30
CA GLU A 114 -50.49 13.62 -15.72
C GLU A 114 -50.15 14.70 -16.76
N GLN A 115 -49.37 14.37 -17.80
CA GLN A 115 -49.52 14.96 -19.14
C GLN A 115 -49.28 13.93 -20.25
#